data_AF-A0A528IMJ8-F1
#
_entry.id   AF-A0A528IMJ8-F1
#
_cell.length_a   1.000
_cell.length_b   1.000
_cell.length_c   1.000
_cell.angle_alpha   90.00
_cell.angle_beta   90.00
_cell.angle_gamma   90.00
#
_symmetry.space_group_name_H-M   'P 1'
#
loop_
_entity.id
_entity.type
_entity.pdbx_description
1 polymer ?
#
loop_
_entity_poly.entity_id
_entity_poly.type
_entity_poly.pdbx_seq_one_letter_code
_entity_poly.pdbx_strand_id
1 'polypeptide(L)'
;MTRVARSLPILDWGRQYDRDVLTSDLVAAAIVTIMLIPQSLAYAMLAGLPAEVGLYASILPLIAYAIFGTSRTLAVGPVAVVSLMTASSIGAIAAQGTPDYLAAAALLALISGAMLMAMG
;
A
#
# COMPACT_ATOMS: atom_id res chain seq x y z
N MET A 1 21.04 21.68 4.76
CA MET A 1 20.13 20.61 4.29
C MET A 1 19.03 21.26 3.47
N THR A 2 19.04 21.10 2.16
CA THR A 2 18.11 21.76 1.22
C THR A 2 16.69 21.24 1.42
N ARG A 3 15.67 22.13 1.40
CA ARG A 3 14.25 21.78 1.60
C ARG A 3 13.75 20.62 0.73
N VAL A 4 14.36 20.42 -0.45
CA VAL A 4 14.03 19.36 -1.41
C VAL A 4 14.41 17.96 -0.91
N ALA A 5 15.54 17.81 -0.21
CA ALA A 5 15.98 16.52 0.33
C ALA A 5 15.04 16.01 1.45
N ARG A 6 14.35 16.93 2.14
CA ARG A 6 13.37 16.60 3.18
C ARG A 6 12.04 16.08 2.61
N SER A 7 11.74 16.36 1.34
CA SER A 7 10.51 15.94 0.65
C SER A 7 10.71 14.75 -0.28
N LEU A 8 11.96 14.45 -0.68
CA LEU A 8 12.32 13.32 -1.53
C LEU A 8 13.51 12.55 -0.93
N PRO A 9 13.27 11.72 0.12
CA PRO A 9 14.32 10.95 0.79
C PRO A 9 15.09 10.01 -0.17
N ILE A 10 14.49 9.67 -1.31
CA ILE A 10 15.09 8.86 -2.39
C ILE A 10 16.42 9.40 -2.91
N LEU A 11 16.59 10.72 -2.93
CA LEU A 11 17.81 11.35 -3.41
C LEU A 11 18.97 11.23 -2.42
N ASP A 12 18.68 11.14 -1.12
CA ASP A 12 19.71 10.97 -0.09
C ASP A 12 20.12 9.49 0.02
N TRP A 13 19.13 8.59 0.09
CA TRP A 13 19.39 7.18 0.29
C TRP A 13 19.98 6.50 -0.94
N GLY A 14 19.58 6.93 -2.14
CA GLY A 14 20.10 6.42 -3.41
C GLY A 14 21.58 6.77 -3.64
N ARG A 15 22.07 7.89 -3.09
CA ARG A 15 23.50 8.29 -3.19
C ARG A 15 24.42 7.46 -2.31
N GLN A 16 23.89 6.84 -1.27
CA GLN A 16 24.62 5.99 -0.33
C GLN A 16 24.37 4.49 -0.60
N TYR A 17 23.67 4.17 -1.69
CA TYR A 17 23.29 2.79 -2.03
C TYR A 17 24.48 2.07 -2.68
N ASP A 18 24.93 0.97 -2.07
CA ASP A 18 26.04 0.17 -2.55
C ASP A 18 25.59 -1.25 -2.94
N ARG A 19 26.57 -2.08 -3.38
CA ARG A 19 26.30 -3.44 -3.85
C ARG A 19 25.94 -4.41 -2.73
N ASP A 20 26.43 -4.18 -1.51
CA ASP A 20 26.16 -5.05 -0.37
C ASP A 20 24.74 -4.82 0.17
N VAL A 21 24.27 -3.57 0.15
CA VAL A 21 22.87 -3.24 0.43
C VAL A 21 21.95 -3.82 -0.65
N LEU A 22 22.34 -3.76 -1.94
CA LEU A 22 21.54 -4.34 -3.02
C LEU A 22 21.32 -5.84 -2.87
N THR A 23 22.36 -6.61 -2.53
CA THR A 23 22.22 -8.07 -2.33
C THR A 23 21.35 -8.40 -1.13
N SER A 24 21.51 -7.66 -0.02
CA SER A 24 20.65 -7.79 1.16
C SER A 24 19.18 -7.47 0.82
N ASP A 25 18.94 -6.37 0.11
CA ASP A 25 17.60 -5.93 -0.29
C ASP A 25 16.94 -6.89 -1.27
N LEU A 26 17.70 -7.52 -2.18
CA LEU A 26 17.16 -8.52 -3.10
C LEU A 26 16.62 -9.76 -2.36
N VAL A 27 17.36 -10.24 -1.35
CA VAL A 27 16.90 -11.36 -0.52
C VAL A 27 15.66 -10.95 0.28
N ALA A 28 15.67 -9.77 0.90
CA ALA A 28 14.53 -9.24 1.63
C ALA A 28 13.31 -9.06 0.72
N ALA A 29 13.49 -8.50 -0.48
CA ALA A 29 12.42 -8.30 -1.46
C ALA A 29 11.80 -9.62 -1.91
N ALA A 30 12.61 -10.66 -2.12
CA ALA A 30 12.09 -12.00 -2.45
C ALA A 30 11.21 -12.55 -1.32
N ILE A 31 11.69 -12.49 -0.08
CA ILE A 31 10.94 -12.96 1.10
C ILE A 31 9.64 -12.18 1.26
N VAL A 32 9.71 -10.85 1.24
CA VAL A 32 8.55 -9.96 1.39
C VAL A 32 7.55 -10.21 0.26
N THR A 33 7.98 -10.34 -0.98
CA THR A 33 7.09 -10.60 -2.12
C THR A 33 6.35 -11.94 -1.95
N ILE A 34 7.07 -13.00 -1.57
CA ILE A 34 6.48 -14.33 -1.34
C ILE A 34 5.41 -14.28 -0.24
N MET A 35 5.64 -13.51 0.82
CA MET A 35 4.68 -13.36 1.92
C MET A 35 3.51 -12.43 1.57
N LEU A 36 3.80 -11.36 0.84
CA LEU A 36 2.86 -10.27 0.61
C LEU A 36 1.81 -10.62 -0.44
N ILE A 37 2.15 -11.42 -1.47
CA ILE A 37 1.18 -11.88 -2.48
C ILE A 37 -0.01 -12.60 -1.83
N PRO A 38 0.14 -13.73 -1.12
CA PRO A 38 -0.99 -14.45 -0.54
C PRO A 38 -1.71 -13.61 0.52
N GLN A 39 -0.98 -12.82 1.32
CA GLN A 39 -1.57 -11.94 2.32
C GLN A 39 -2.48 -10.88 1.68
N SER A 40 -2.04 -10.24 0.59
CA SER A 40 -2.81 -9.18 -0.09
C SER A 40 -4.08 -9.74 -0.74
N LEU A 41 -3.98 -10.92 -1.37
CA LEU A 41 -5.13 -11.62 -1.94
C LEU A 41 -6.16 -11.94 -0.84
N ALA A 42 -5.72 -12.49 0.29
CA ALA A 42 -6.58 -12.81 1.42
C ALA A 42 -7.26 -11.56 2.00
N TYR A 43 -6.54 -10.44 2.11
CA TYR A 43 -7.08 -9.21 2.66
C TYR A 43 -8.09 -8.54 1.73
N ALA A 44 -7.90 -8.59 0.40
CA ALA A 44 -8.93 -8.14 -0.53
C ALA A 44 -10.23 -8.97 -0.39
N MET A 45 -10.10 -10.28 -0.22
CA MET A 45 -11.24 -11.16 0.03
C MET A 45 -11.94 -10.84 1.36
N LEU A 46 -11.20 -10.50 2.42
CA LEU A 46 -11.78 -10.00 3.68
C LEU A 46 -12.54 -8.68 3.48
N ALA A 47 -12.11 -7.83 2.55
CA ALA A 47 -12.80 -6.60 2.18
C ALA A 47 -13.99 -6.83 1.24
N GLY A 48 -14.32 -8.08 0.87
CA GLY A 48 -15.40 -8.40 -0.07
C GLY A 48 -15.09 -8.06 -1.53
N LEU A 49 -13.82 -7.85 -1.87
CA LEU A 49 -13.34 -7.49 -3.20
C LEU A 49 -12.71 -8.68 -3.93
N PRO A 50 -12.63 -8.64 -5.28
CA PRO A 50 -11.84 -9.61 -6.05
C PRO A 50 -10.39 -9.63 -5.57
N ALA A 51 -9.77 -10.81 -5.56
CA ALA A 51 -8.45 -11.01 -4.96
C ALA A 51 -7.37 -10.13 -5.63
N GLU A 52 -7.46 -9.93 -6.95
CA GLU A 52 -6.56 -9.12 -7.75
C GLU A 52 -6.50 -7.66 -7.28
N VAL A 53 -7.59 -7.14 -6.68
CA VAL A 53 -7.62 -5.79 -6.10
C VAL A 53 -6.62 -5.66 -4.96
N GLY A 54 -6.35 -6.74 -4.22
CA GLY A 54 -5.32 -6.78 -3.19
C GLY A 54 -3.93 -6.55 -3.75
N LEU A 55 -3.64 -7.05 -4.96
CA LEU A 55 -2.36 -6.81 -5.62
C LEU A 55 -2.20 -5.33 -5.99
N TYR A 56 -3.26 -4.70 -6.52
CA TYR A 56 -3.25 -3.27 -6.82
C TYR A 56 -3.09 -2.41 -5.56
N ALA A 57 -3.77 -2.78 -4.48
CA ALA A 57 -3.70 -2.12 -3.17
C ALA A 57 -2.33 -2.27 -2.50
N SER A 58 -1.48 -3.19 -2.97
CA SER A 58 -0.13 -3.39 -2.45
C SER A 58 0.95 -2.71 -3.30
N ILE A 59 0.88 -2.87 -4.63
CA ILE A 59 1.94 -2.41 -5.54
C ILE A 59 2.00 -0.87 -5.56
N LEU A 60 0.86 -0.20 -5.70
CA LEU A 60 0.80 1.26 -5.83
C LEU A 60 1.33 1.98 -4.58
N PRO A 61 0.90 1.63 -3.35
CA PRO A 61 1.46 2.24 -2.14
C PRO A 61 2.94 1.95 -1.93
N LEU A 62 3.44 0.76 -2.28
CA LEU A 62 4.87 0.44 -2.18
C LEU A 62 5.71 1.35 -3.08
N ILE A 63 5.28 1.59 -4.33
CA ILE A 63 5.96 2.49 -5.26
C ILE A 63 5.93 3.93 -4.72
N ALA A 64 4.77 4.39 -4.26
CA ALA A 64 4.64 5.73 -3.67
C ALA A 64 5.53 5.87 -2.42
N TYR A 65 5.54 4.87 -1.54
CA TYR A 65 6.34 4.88 -0.32
C TYR A 65 7.84 4.77 -0.59
N ALA A 66 8.28 4.09 -1.65
CA ALA A 66 9.70 4.09 -2.04
C ALA A 66 10.21 5.50 -2.40
N ILE A 67 9.33 6.35 -2.96
CA ILE A 67 9.66 7.72 -3.39
C ILE A 67 9.59 8.71 -2.22
N PHE A 68 8.52 8.63 -1.42
CA PHE A 68 8.20 9.62 -0.37
C PHE A 68 8.51 9.15 1.06
N GLY A 69 8.72 7.85 1.25
CA GLY A 69 8.89 7.23 2.56
C GLY A 69 10.19 7.61 3.23
N THR A 70 10.11 7.82 4.55
CA THR A 70 11.25 8.21 5.39
C THR A 70 11.96 7.03 6.03
N SER A 71 11.28 5.88 6.16
CA SER A 71 11.86 4.63 6.66
C SER A 71 12.18 3.65 5.52
N ARG A 72 13.42 3.14 5.49
CA ARG A 72 13.90 2.19 4.48
C ARG A 72 13.40 0.75 4.69
N THR A 73 12.79 0.45 5.84
CA THR A 73 12.35 -0.91 6.21
C THR A 73 10.84 -1.07 6.34
N LEU A 74 10.08 0.04 6.27
CA LEU A 74 8.62 -0.03 6.37
C LEU A 74 8.03 -0.53 5.05
N ALA A 75 7.32 -1.65 5.10
CA ALA A 75 6.50 -2.12 3.99
C ALA A 75 5.06 -1.61 4.18
N VAL A 76 4.53 -0.93 3.16
CA VAL A 76 3.16 -0.45 3.12
C VAL A 76 2.30 -1.40 2.30
N GLY A 77 1.11 -1.72 2.77
CA GLY A 77 0.19 -2.60 2.07
C GLY A 77 -1.15 -2.73 2.79
N PRO A 78 -2.07 -3.56 2.26
CA PRO A 78 -3.34 -3.83 2.89
C PRO A 78 -3.13 -4.52 4.24
N VAL A 79 -4.04 -4.25 5.17
CA VAL A 79 -4.03 -4.80 6.54
C VAL A 79 -5.41 -5.41 6.83
N ALA A 80 -5.45 -6.52 7.56
CA ALA A 80 -6.69 -7.24 7.87
C ALA A 80 -7.76 -6.34 8.50
N VAL A 81 -7.39 -5.50 9.47
CA VAL A 81 -8.33 -4.60 10.18
C VAL A 81 -8.95 -3.60 9.21
N VAL A 82 -8.14 -2.92 8.39
CA VAL A 82 -8.62 -1.94 7.41
C VAL A 82 -9.51 -2.61 6.36
N SER A 83 -9.18 -3.85 5.98
CA SER A 83 -9.97 -4.64 5.03
C SER A 83 -11.37 -4.96 5.57
N LEU A 84 -11.45 -5.41 6.83
CA LEU A 84 -12.73 -5.66 7.50
C LEU A 84 -13.55 -4.37 7.69
N MET A 85 -12.91 -3.25 8.02
CA MET A 85 -13.57 -1.95 8.14
C MET A 85 -14.08 -1.43 6.78
N THR A 86 -13.34 -1.69 5.70
CA THR A 86 -13.77 -1.38 4.33
C THR A 86 -15.01 -2.19 3.96
N ALA A 87 -14.98 -3.50 4.22
CA ALA A 87 -16.12 -4.39 3.99
C ALA A 87 -17.37 -3.96 4.77
N SER A 88 -17.23 -3.62 6.06
CA SER A 88 -18.37 -3.19 6.88
C SER A 88 -18.94 -1.84 6.46
N SER A 89 -18.08 -0.90 6.02
CA SER A 89 -18.49 0.44 5.59
C SER A 89 -19.25 0.39 4.26
N ILE A 90 -18.74 -0.38 3.29
CA ILE A 90 -19.31 -0.42 1.93
C ILE A 90 -20.46 -1.41 1.84
N GLY A 91 -20.40 -2.52 2.59
CA GLY A 91 -21.48 -3.51 2.63
C GLY A 91 -22.82 -2.95 3.11
N ALA A 92 -22.84 -1.79 3.78
CA ALA A 92 -24.05 -1.09 4.17
C ALA A 92 -24.72 -0.32 3.02
N ILE A 93 -24.00 -0.03 1.94
CA ILE A 93 -24.45 0.86 0.85
C ILE A 93 -24.42 0.22 -0.54
N ALA A 94 -23.67 -0.87 -0.73
CA ALA A 94 -23.57 -1.60 -1.99
C ALA A 94 -23.52 -3.12 -1.74
N ALA A 95 -24.12 -3.90 -2.63
CA ALA A 95 -24.06 -5.36 -2.58
C ALA A 95 -22.72 -5.88 -3.13
N GLN A 96 -22.11 -6.85 -2.45
CA GLN A 96 -20.87 -7.49 -2.91
C GLN A 96 -21.03 -8.11 -4.31
N GLY A 97 -19.94 -8.12 -5.09
CA GLY A 97 -19.92 -8.65 -6.45
C GLY A 97 -20.53 -7.73 -7.51
N THR A 98 -21.03 -6.56 -7.13
CA THR A 98 -21.49 -5.54 -8.08
C THR A 98 -20.36 -4.57 -8.45
N PRO A 99 -20.40 -3.95 -9.65
CA PRO A 99 -19.48 -2.88 -10.01
C PRO A 99 -19.50 -1.71 -9.02
N ASP A 100 -20.67 -1.42 -8.45
CA ASP A 100 -20.87 -0.34 -7.47
C ASP A 100 -20.09 -0.59 -6.18
N TYR A 101 -19.91 -1.85 -5.77
CA TYR A 101 -19.11 -2.22 -4.60
C TYR A 101 -17.63 -1.84 -4.78
N LEU A 102 -17.07 -2.14 -5.95
CA LEU A 102 -15.69 -1.80 -6.29
C LEU A 102 -15.52 -0.28 -6.39
N ALA A 103 -16.48 0.42 -7.00
CA ALA A 103 -16.47 1.87 -7.08
C ALA A 103 -16.54 2.53 -5.69
N ALA A 104 -17.39 2.01 -4.81
CA ALA A 104 -17.48 2.48 -3.43
C ALA A 104 -16.19 2.23 -2.64
N ALA A 105 -15.51 1.09 -2.86
CA ALA A 105 -14.19 0.82 -2.27
C ALA A 105 -13.12 1.80 -2.74
N ALA A 106 -13.06 2.05 -4.05
CA ALA A 106 -12.14 3.03 -4.61
C ALA A 106 -12.43 4.44 -4.08
N LEU A 107 -13.70 4.84 -3.99
CA LEU A 107 -14.10 6.14 -3.47
C LEU A 107 -13.76 6.28 -1.99
N LEU A 108 -14.02 5.26 -1.18
CA LEU A 108 -13.65 5.25 0.24
C LEU A 108 -12.13 5.42 0.40
N ALA A 109 -11.33 4.67 -0.37
CA ALA A 109 -9.88 4.81 -0.36
C ALA A 109 -9.41 6.23 -0.75
N LEU A 110 -10.03 6.85 -1.77
CA LEU A 110 -9.73 8.22 -2.18
C LEU A 110 -10.09 9.25 -1.09
N ILE A 111 -11.26 9.12 -0.47
CA ILE A 111 -11.70 10.03 0.60
C ILE A 111 -10.78 9.88 1.81
N SER A 112 -10.48 8.65 2.24
CA SER A 112 -9.53 8.40 3.33
C SER A 112 -8.15 8.97 3.03
N GLY A 113 -7.64 8.79 1.81
CA GLY A 113 -6.36 9.36 1.38
C GLY A 113 -6.37 10.89 1.39
N ALA A 114 -7.45 11.52 0.92
CA ALA A 114 -7.61 12.97 0.96
C ALA A 114 -7.67 13.51 2.40
N MET A 115 -8.37 12.81 3.30
CA MET A 115 -8.42 13.16 4.72
C MET A 115 -7.05 13.06 5.38
N LEU A 116 -6.30 11.98 5.13
CA LEU A 116 -4.93 11.82 5.64
C LEU A 116 -4.03 12.94 5.14
N MET A 117 -4.06 13.25 3.83
CA MET A 117 -3.29 14.37 3.26
C MET A 117 -3.65 15.73 3.87
N ALA A 118 -4.92 15.95 4.22
CA ALA A 118 -5.36 17.18 4.87
C ALA A 118 -4.91 17.29 6.33
N MET A 119 -4.78 16.16 7.03
CA MET A 119 -4.35 16.11 8.42
C MET A 119 -2.82 16.15 8.60
N GLY A 120 -2.06 15.67 7.62
CA GLY A 120 -0.59 15.63 7.60
C GLY A 120 -0.02 14.28 7.96
#